data_AF-A0A2M7ZT10-F1
#
_entry.id   AF-A0A2M7ZT10-F1
#
_cell.length_a   1.000
_cell.length_b   1.000
_cell.length_c   1.000
_cell.angle_alpha   90.00
_cell.angle_beta   90.00
_cell.angle_gamma   90.00
#
_symmetry.space_group_name_H-M   'P 1'
#
loop_
_entity.id
_entity.type
_entity.pdbx_description
1 polymer ?
#
loop_
_entity_poly.entity_id
_entity_poly.type
_entity_poly.pdbx_seq_one_letter_code
_entity_poly.pdbx_strand_id
1 'polypeptide(L)'
;MDSVEKFNRPAVFKIIREIKTMLQYAVASGKKLPDWILPAIAPIEVKQIHYEKSSSGSSVDFPFDTKELSQINKIYTTLAAAVSPATPMSIDYTTPSKKMFFVLGTKTIPVIRNMWMMSILFLTGFVITGFYLDNIYYVQANLLFSSGLGAYFYSLYTANKYVVNRSFDPTYITFYYNRIIIGIIAGIILSNLIVPPQTNGSLNINTSIISMLGGFSSDAVLKILNRLVSMLITLVEGDAKEIIETREAEIKTKYLEKQAKMKIETASRLLAMLNDIQSKTDDESFLRIKSVVDKILGEEAEQI
;
A
#
# COMPACT_ATOMS: atom_id res chain seq x y z
N MET A 1 -13.59 44.88 15.40
CA MET A 1 -14.28 44.71 14.10
C MET A 1 -13.31 44.75 12.91
N ASP A 2 -12.13 45.36 13.04
CA ASP A 2 -11.13 45.48 11.96
C ASP A 2 -10.31 44.21 11.64
N SER A 3 -10.37 43.17 12.46
CA SER A 3 -9.57 41.94 12.29
C SER A 3 -10.19 40.92 11.33
N VAL A 4 -11.51 40.95 11.12
CA VAL A 4 -12.21 40.04 10.21
C VAL A 4 -12.11 40.52 8.75
N GLU A 5 -12.08 41.84 8.53
CA GLU A 5 -11.99 42.42 7.19
C GLU A 5 -10.64 42.17 6.51
N LYS A 6 -9.53 42.23 7.24
CA LYS A 6 -8.20 41.96 6.66
C LYS A 6 -7.97 40.48 6.36
N PHE A 7 -8.54 39.59 7.15
CA PHE A 7 -8.36 38.13 6.99
C PHE A 7 -9.05 37.58 5.73
N ASN A 8 -10.08 38.26 5.21
CA ASN A 8 -10.94 37.71 4.15
C ASN A 8 -10.66 38.26 2.73
N ARG A 9 -9.92 39.37 2.57
CA ARG A 9 -9.66 39.97 1.24
C ARG A 9 -8.98 39.01 0.25
N PRO A 10 -7.83 38.38 0.57
CA PRO A 10 -7.17 37.46 -0.36
C PRO A 10 -8.00 36.20 -0.64
N ALA A 11 -8.82 35.75 0.32
CA ALA A 11 -9.68 34.58 0.16
C ALA A 11 -10.83 34.85 -0.83
N VAL A 12 -11.49 36.00 -0.75
CA VAL A 12 -12.59 36.36 -1.66
C VAL A 12 -12.09 36.50 -3.10
N PHE A 13 -10.96 37.16 -3.33
CA PHE A 13 -10.37 37.25 -4.68
C PHE A 13 -9.97 35.87 -5.23
N LYS A 14 -9.47 34.97 -4.37
CA LYS A 14 -9.19 33.58 -4.75
C LYS A 14 -10.48 32.87 -5.20
N ILE A 15 -11.58 33.00 -4.45
CA ILE A 15 -12.88 32.40 -4.80
C ILE A 15 -13.41 32.94 -6.14
N ILE A 16 -13.32 34.25 -6.39
CA ILE A 16 -13.79 34.84 -7.66
C ILE A 16 -12.97 34.30 -8.84
N ARG A 17 -11.65 34.17 -8.68
CA ARG A 17 -10.79 33.53 -9.68
C ARG A 17 -11.21 32.08 -9.94
N GLU A 18 -11.47 31.31 -8.88
CA GLU A 18 -11.94 29.92 -9.01
C GLU A 18 -13.30 29.83 -9.73
N ILE A 19 -14.25 30.73 -9.44
CA ILE A 19 -15.53 30.83 -10.16
C ILE A 19 -15.30 31.05 -11.66
N LYS A 20 -14.39 31.96 -12.02
CA LYS A 20 -14.05 32.24 -13.42
C LYS A 20 -13.48 31.00 -14.12
N THR A 21 -12.56 30.29 -13.46
CA THR A 21 -11.99 29.05 -13.99
C THR A 21 -13.04 27.96 -14.17
N MET A 22 -13.96 27.78 -13.20
CA MET A 22 -15.09 26.86 -13.31
C MET A 22 -16.07 27.24 -14.44
N LEU A 23 -16.36 28.54 -14.60
CA LEU A 23 -17.28 29.03 -15.62
C LEU A 23 -16.72 28.81 -17.03
N GLN A 24 -15.45 29.17 -17.25
CA GLN A 24 -14.76 28.94 -18.53
C GLN A 24 -14.75 27.45 -18.87
N TYR A 25 -14.49 26.59 -17.89
CA TYR A 25 -14.56 25.15 -18.05
C TYR A 25 -15.97 24.67 -18.42
N ALA A 26 -16.99 25.11 -17.70
CA ALA A 26 -18.36 24.65 -17.88
C ALA A 26 -18.89 25.01 -19.27
N VAL A 27 -18.58 26.22 -19.74
CA VAL A 27 -18.88 26.69 -21.10
C VAL A 27 -18.10 25.88 -22.14
N ALA A 28 -16.77 25.75 -21.98
CA ALA A 28 -15.94 25.00 -22.93
C ALA A 28 -16.27 23.51 -23.01
N SER A 29 -16.82 22.94 -21.94
CA SER A 29 -17.21 21.53 -21.85
C SER A 29 -18.69 21.30 -22.16
N GLY A 30 -19.44 22.34 -22.53
CA GLY A 30 -20.86 22.25 -22.90
C GLY A 30 -21.80 21.83 -21.77
N LYS A 31 -21.43 22.06 -20.50
CA LYS A 31 -22.29 21.70 -19.35
C LYS A 31 -23.47 22.68 -19.25
N LYS A 32 -24.66 22.17 -18.91
CA LYS A 32 -25.85 23.00 -18.67
C LYS A 32 -25.63 23.84 -17.41
N LEU A 33 -25.64 25.17 -17.57
CA LEU A 33 -25.55 26.13 -16.49
C LEU A 33 -26.91 26.81 -16.30
N PRO A 34 -27.35 27.07 -15.07
CA PRO A 34 -28.51 27.93 -14.81
C PRO A 34 -28.35 29.33 -15.41
N ASP A 35 -29.39 29.82 -16.09
CA ASP A 35 -29.37 31.09 -16.85
C ASP A 35 -29.06 32.33 -15.99
N TRP A 36 -29.28 32.26 -14.68
CA TRP A 36 -29.04 33.37 -13.75
C TRP A 36 -27.54 33.58 -13.41
N ILE A 37 -26.65 32.64 -13.73
CA ILE A 37 -25.24 32.68 -13.33
C ILE A 37 -24.44 33.74 -14.10
N LEU A 38 -24.58 33.77 -15.43
CA LEU A 38 -23.88 34.72 -16.30
C LEU A 38 -24.18 36.20 -15.95
N PRO A 39 -25.45 36.62 -15.80
CA PRO A 39 -25.76 38.00 -15.43
C PRO A 39 -25.35 38.35 -13.99
N ALA A 40 -25.29 37.37 -13.08
CA ALA A 40 -24.85 37.60 -11.70
C ALA A 40 -23.34 37.80 -11.56
N ILE A 41 -22.52 37.19 -12.44
CA ILE A 41 -21.04 37.28 -12.38
C ILE A 41 -20.52 38.58 -13.03
N ALA A 42 -21.17 39.07 -14.09
CA ALA A 42 -20.75 40.26 -14.83
C ALA A 42 -20.48 41.51 -13.94
N PRO A 43 -21.39 41.91 -13.02
CA PRO A 43 -21.14 43.09 -12.16
C PRO A 43 -20.00 42.87 -11.16
N ILE A 44 -19.79 41.63 -10.71
CA ILE A 44 -18.73 41.26 -9.76
C ILE A 44 -17.35 41.37 -10.43
N GLU A 45 -17.22 40.94 -11.69
CA GLU A 45 -15.96 41.04 -12.44
C GLU A 45 -15.56 42.49 -12.72
N VAL A 46 -16.52 43.35 -13.09
CA VAL A 46 -16.27 44.78 -13.31
C VAL A 46 -15.74 45.46 -12.04
N LYS A 47 -16.33 45.15 -10.88
CA LYS A 47 -15.87 45.66 -9.58
C LYS A 47 -14.47 45.18 -9.23
N GLN A 48 -14.14 43.91 -9.51
CA GLN A 48 -12.79 43.39 -9.30
C GLN A 48 -11.74 44.10 -10.17
N ILE A 49 -12.00 44.25 -11.47
CA ILE A 49 -11.07 44.93 -12.40
C ILE A 49 -10.85 46.38 -12.00
N HIS A 50 -11.90 47.06 -11.56
CA HIS A 50 -11.81 48.44 -11.08
C HIS A 50 -10.97 48.53 -9.79
N TYR A 51 -11.13 47.59 -8.87
CA TYR A 51 -10.35 47.53 -7.63
C TYR A 51 -8.87 47.21 -7.88
N GLU A 52 -8.55 46.27 -8.78
CA GLU A 52 -7.16 45.91 -9.13
C GLU A 52 -6.41 47.08 -9.78
N LYS A 53 -7.09 47.87 -10.64
CA LYS A 53 -6.52 49.09 -11.24
C LYS A 53 -6.32 50.21 -10.23
N SER A 54 -7.22 50.33 -9.25
CA SER A 54 -7.18 51.39 -8.23
C SER A 54 -6.25 51.06 -7.04
N SER A 55 -5.94 49.79 -6.80
CA SER A 55 -5.13 49.34 -5.65
C SER A 55 -3.60 49.44 -5.86
N SER A 56 -3.13 49.92 -7.02
CA SER A 56 -1.68 50.03 -7.30
C SER A 56 -0.98 51.19 -6.56
N GLY A 57 -1.66 51.93 -5.67
CA GLY A 57 -1.04 53.05 -4.96
C GLY A 57 -1.76 53.62 -3.73
N SER A 58 -2.87 53.04 -3.23
CA SER A 58 -3.59 53.58 -2.07
C SER A 58 -4.41 52.51 -1.33
N SER A 59 -4.72 52.75 -0.04
CA SER A 59 -5.60 51.92 0.78
C SER A 59 -7.05 52.06 0.34
N VAL A 60 -7.44 51.32 -0.69
CA VAL A 60 -8.82 51.29 -1.18
C VAL A 60 -9.68 50.37 -0.29
N ASP A 61 -10.85 50.87 0.11
CA ASP A 61 -11.87 50.10 0.83
C ASP A 61 -12.31 48.86 0.04
N PHE A 62 -12.65 47.80 0.77
CA PHE A 62 -13.00 46.52 0.17
C PHE A 62 -14.26 46.66 -0.71
N PRO A 63 -14.24 46.18 -1.97
CA PRO A 63 -15.24 46.57 -2.98
C PRO A 63 -16.56 45.79 -2.91
N PHE A 64 -16.70 44.82 -2.00
CA PHE A 64 -17.86 43.93 -1.92
C PHE A 64 -18.59 44.04 -0.58
N ASP A 65 -19.91 44.19 -0.65
CA ASP A 65 -20.79 44.17 0.52
C ASP A 65 -21.12 42.74 0.96
N THR A 66 -21.57 42.58 2.20
CA THR A 66 -22.05 41.34 2.83
C THR A 66 -23.08 40.57 1.97
N LYS A 67 -23.99 41.27 1.30
CA LYS A 67 -24.96 40.67 0.37
C LYS A 67 -24.29 40.07 -0.87
N GLU A 68 -23.28 40.75 -1.40
CA GLU A 68 -22.52 40.29 -2.58
C GLU A 68 -21.64 39.09 -2.21
N LEU A 69 -21.06 39.06 -1.01
CA LEU A 69 -20.34 37.89 -0.50
C LEU A 69 -21.23 36.64 -0.40
N SER A 70 -22.48 36.81 0.03
CA SER A 70 -23.47 35.72 0.05
C SER A 70 -23.80 35.22 -1.37
N GLN A 71 -23.97 36.14 -2.33
CA GLN A 71 -24.18 35.81 -3.74
C GLN A 71 -22.98 35.06 -4.34
N ILE A 72 -21.74 35.52 -4.08
CA ILE A 72 -20.50 34.85 -4.51
C ILE A 72 -20.46 33.41 -4.00
N ASN A 73 -20.79 33.19 -2.72
CA ASN A 73 -20.81 31.83 -2.15
C ASN A 73 -21.89 30.94 -2.78
N LYS A 74 -23.08 31.49 -3.08
CA LYS A 74 -24.15 30.75 -3.77
C LYS A 74 -23.76 30.37 -5.19
N ILE A 75 -23.08 31.28 -5.91
CA ILE A 75 -22.53 31.02 -7.24
C ILE A 75 -21.47 29.91 -7.15
N TYR A 76 -20.52 30.06 -6.23
CA TYR A 76 -19.44 29.08 -6.02
C TYR A 76 -19.97 27.66 -5.77
N THR A 77 -20.91 27.49 -4.84
CA THR A 77 -21.50 26.19 -4.51
C THR A 77 -22.27 25.57 -5.69
N THR A 78 -23.00 26.39 -6.45
CA THR A 78 -23.75 25.94 -7.63
C THR A 78 -22.81 25.51 -8.77
N LEU A 79 -21.75 26.26 -9.06
CA LEU A 79 -20.76 25.87 -10.06
C LEU A 79 -19.95 24.65 -9.60
N ALA A 80 -19.56 24.58 -8.33
CA ALA A 80 -18.85 23.42 -7.79
C ALA A 80 -19.67 22.14 -7.97
N ALA A 81 -20.99 22.19 -7.73
CA ALA A 81 -21.89 21.07 -7.98
C ALA A 81 -22.00 20.73 -9.48
N ALA A 82 -22.11 21.73 -10.36
CA ALA A 82 -22.22 21.53 -11.81
C ALA A 82 -20.92 20.97 -12.43
N VAL A 83 -19.77 21.32 -11.86
CA VAL A 83 -18.43 20.99 -12.40
C VAL A 83 -17.86 19.69 -11.82
N SER A 84 -18.46 19.14 -10.76
CA SER A 84 -18.15 17.80 -10.21
C SER A 84 -18.03 16.74 -11.32
N PRO A 85 -17.00 15.86 -11.28
CA PRO A 85 -15.99 15.65 -10.22
C PRO A 85 -14.76 16.58 -10.28
N ALA A 86 -14.69 17.53 -11.23
CA ALA A 86 -13.53 18.40 -11.37
C ALA A 86 -13.55 19.51 -10.31
N THR A 87 -12.46 19.63 -9.53
CA THR A 87 -12.29 20.71 -8.55
C THR A 87 -11.72 21.96 -9.25
N PRO A 88 -12.01 23.18 -8.77
CA PRO A 88 -11.48 24.41 -9.37
C PRO A 88 -9.95 24.42 -9.41
N MET A 89 -9.32 23.83 -8.40
CA MET A 89 -7.87 23.65 -8.34
C MET A 89 -7.39 22.69 -9.43
N SER A 90 -8.05 21.55 -9.64
CA SER A 90 -7.69 20.62 -10.73
C SER A 90 -7.83 21.25 -12.13
N ILE A 91 -8.80 22.15 -12.32
CA ILE A 91 -9.00 22.86 -13.58
C ILE A 91 -7.87 23.87 -13.81
N ASP A 92 -7.54 24.68 -12.80
CA ASP A 92 -6.47 25.68 -12.91
C ASP A 92 -5.11 25.03 -13.22
N TYR A 93 -4.82 23.89 -12.60
CA TYR A 93 -3.60 23.12 -12.86
C TYR A 93 -3.60 22.35 -14.19
N THR A 94 -4.78 22.09 -14.77
CA THR A 94 -4.91 21.43 -16.08
C THR A 94 -5.09 22.41 -17.24
N THR A 95 -5.36 23.69 -16.97
CA THR A 95 -5.44 24.72 -18.01
C THR A 95 -4.04 25.07 -18.55
N PRO A 96 -3.83 24.99 -19.87
CA PRO A 96 -2.55 25.33 -20.49
C PRO A 96 -2.13 26.78 -20.20
N SER A 97 -0.93 26.98 -19.63
CA SER A 97 -0.34 28.30 -19.48
C SER A 97 0.26 28.79 -20.80
N LYS A 98 -0.02 30.04 -21.17
CA LYS A 98 0.29 30.64 -22.48
C LYS A 98 1.79 30.95 -22.74
N LYS A 99 2.72 30.48 -21.90
CA LYS A 99 4.15 30.85 -22.05
C LYS A 99 4.89 30.01 -23.10
N MET A 100 5.77 30.71 -23.81
CA MET A 100 6.29 30.45 -25.15
C MET A 100 7.64 29.70 -25.12
N PHE A 101 7.64 28.38 -24.94
CA PHE A 101 8.83 27.58 -25.32
C PHE A 101 8.47 26.29 -26.06
N PHE A 102 9.24 26.10 -27.13
CA PHE A 102 8.97 25.28 -28.31
C PHE A 102 9.48 23.85 -28.12
N VAL A 103 8.87 22.91 -28.84
CA VAL A 103 9.17 21.47 -29.01
C VAL A 103 8.38 20.47 -28.16
N LEU A 104 8.16 20.64 -26.84
CA LEU A 104 7.39 19.67 -26.03
C LEU A 104 6.17 20.30 -25.35
N GLY A 105 5.17 20.64 -26.16
CA GLY A 105 3.80 20.97 -25.78
C GLY A 105 3.60 21.71 -24.45
N THR A 106 3.51 23.04 -24.49
CA THR A 106 3.19 23.94 -23.35
C THR A 106 1.76 23.78 -22.80
N LYS A 107 1.13 22.61 -23.05
CA LYS A 107 -0.23 22.25 -22.63
C LYS A 107 -0.28 21.16 -21.55
N THR A 108 0.86 20.64 -21.10
CA THR A 108 0.91 19.51 -20.16
C THR A 108 1.35 19.95 -18.76
N ILE A 109 0.72 19.39 -17.72
CA ILE A 109 1.06 19.62 -16.31
C ILE A 109 2.56 19.30 -16.10
N PRO A 110 3.34 20.19 -15.42
CA PRO A 110 4.80 20.05 -15.32
C PRO A 110 5.25 18.71 -14.73
N VAL A 111 4.47 18.13 -13.82
CA VAL A 111 4.74 16.83 -13.21
C VAL A 111 4.70 15.70 -14.23
N ILE A 112 3.64 15.66 -15.05
CA ILE A 112 3.49 14.66 -16.11
C ILE A 112 4.65 14.79 -17.11
N ARG A 113 5.01 16.02 -17.48
CA ARG A 113 6.14 16.27 -18.37
C ARG A 113 7.44 15.71 -17.81
N ASN A 114 7.71 15.90 -16.52
CA ASN A 114 8.90 15.35 -15.87
C ASN A 114 8.88 13.81 -15.87
N MET A 115 7.72 13.19 -15.67
CA MET A 115 7.57 11.73 -15.75
C MET A 115 7.80 11.19 -17.17
N TRP A 116 7.35 11.88 -18.22
CA TRP A 116 7.67 11.54 -19.62
C TRP A 116 9.18 11.62 -19.90
N MET A 117 9.83 12.71 -19.48
CA MET A 117 11.27 12.88 -19.68
C MET A 117 12.06 11.78 -18.98
N MET A 118 11.69 11.44 -17.74
CA MET A 118 12.31 10.34 -17.01
C MET A 118 12.02 8.99 -17.69
N SER A 119 10.79 8.73 -18.12
CA SER A 119 10.47 7.47 -18.81
C SER A 119 11.30 7.29 -20.09
N ILE A 120 11.52 8.36 -20.85
CA ILE A 120 12.38 8.34 -22.05
C ILE A 120 13.83 8.11 -21.64
N LEU A 121 14.33 8.78 -20.59
CA LEU A 121 15.68 8.56 -20.07
C LEU A 121 15.90 7.09 -19.68
N PHE A 122 14.97 6.52 -18.92
CA PHE A 122 15.03 5.11 -18.50
C PHE A 122 14.95 4.14 -19.70
N LEU A 123 14.13 4.45 -20.71
CA LEU A 123 14.09 3.68 -21.96
C LEU A 123 15.42 3.73 -22.71
N THR A 124 16.02 4.91 -22.86
CA THR A 124 17.32 5.04 -23.53
C THR A 124 18.41 4.30 -22.76
N GLY A 125 18.43 4.41 -21.42
CA GLY A 125 19.35 3.66 -20.56
C GLY A 125 19.16 2.15 -20.69
N PHE A 126 17.91 1.68 -20.71
CA PHE A 126 17.59 0.25 -20.89
C PHE A 126 18.11 -0.29 -22.23
N VAL A 127 17.86 0.44 -23.33
CA VAL A 127 18.33 0.04 -24.66
C VAL A 127 19.86 0.02 -24.72
N ILE A 128 20.53 1.08 -24.25
CA ILE A 128 22.01 1.17 -24.27
C ILE A 128 22.63 0.04 -23.45
N THR A 129 22.18 -0.15 -22.20
CA THR A 129 22.73 -1.20 -21.32
C THR A 129 22.42 -2.61 -21.83
N GLY A 130 21.32 -2.78 -22.56
CA GLY A 130 20.95 -4.06 -23.18
C GLY A 130 21.94 -4.53 -24.27
N PHE A 131 22.70 -3.62 -24.87
CA PHE A 131 23.75 -3.99 -25.83
C PHE A 131 25.03 -4.50 -25.16
N TYR A 132 25.27 -4.17 -23.88
CA TYR A 132 26.52 -4.47 -23.17
C TYR A 132 26.32 -5.47 -22.01
N LEU A 133 25.45 -6.45 -22.18
CA LEU A 133 25.07 -7.41 -21.11
C LEU A 133 26.19 -8.36 -20.68
N ASP A 134 27.37 -8.31 -21.29
CA ASP A 134 28.53 -9.14 -20.93
C ASP A 134 29.14 -8.74 -19.57
N ASN A 135 28.93 -7.51 -19.12
CA ASN A 135 29.46 -7.02 -17.85
C ASN A 135 28.38 -7.01 -16.76
N ILE A 136 28.70 -7.54 -15.58
CA ILE A 136 27.81 -7.53 -14.41
C ILE A 136 27.31 -6.12 -14.05
N TYR A 137 28.13 -5.08 -14.24
CA TYR A 137 27.72 -3.69 -14.00
C TYR A 137 26.60 -3.25 -14.96
N TYR A 138 26.71 -3.62 -16.24
CA TYR A 138 25.70 -3.29 -17.24
C TYR A 138 24.44 -4.14 -17.07
N VAL A 139 24.56 -5.39 -16.60
CA VAL A 139 23.41 -6.22 -16.23
C VAL A 139 22.62 -5.55 -15.10
N GLN A 140 23.28 -5.16 -14.01
CA GLN A 140 22.61 -4.49 -12.87
C GLN A 140 22.02 -3.14 -13.28
N ALA A 141 22.73 -2.36 -14.11
CA ALA A 141 22.20 -1.13 -14.67
C ALA A 141 20.98 -1.39 -15.57
N ASN A 142 20.99 -2.45 -16.38
CA ASN A 142 19.87 -2.84 -17.22
C ASN A 142 18.64 -3.20 -16.39
N LEU A 143 18.80 -3.91 -15.27
CA LEU A 143 17.72 -4.20 -14.33
C LEU A 143 17.16 -2.93 -13.70
N LEU A 144 18.03 -2.01 -13.27
CA LEU A 144 17.61 -0.71 -12.72
C LEU A 144 16.81 0.10 -13.75
N PHE A 145 17.29 0.17 -15.00
CA PHE A 145 16.60 0.90 -16.06
C PHE A 145 15.27 0.24 -16.44
N SER A 146 15.24 -1.09 -16.47
CA SER A 146 14.03 -1.85 -16.76
C SER A 146 12.95 -1.69 -15.68
N SER A 147 13.34 -1.80 -14.40
CA SER A 147 12.46 -1.58 -13.26
C SER A 147 11.91 -0.15 -13.22
N GLY A 148 12.78 0.85 -13.43
CA GLY A 148 12.34 2.25 -13.51
C GLY A 148 11.41 2.51 -14.68
N LEU A 149 11.66 1.92 -15.85
CA LEU A 149 10.73 2.03 -16.98
C LEU A 149 9.34 1.51 -16.62
N GLY A 150 9.24 0.34 -15.99
CA GLY A 150 7.97 -0.21 -15.52
C GLY A 150 7.25 0.73 -14.54
N ALA A 151 7.98 1.26 -13.56
CA ALA A 151 7.45 2.13 -12.52
C ALA A 151 6.96 3.49 -13.06
N TYR A 152 7.76 4.12 -13.92
CA TYR A 152 7.39 5.37 -14.60
C TYR A 152 6.23 5.15 -15.56
N PHE A 153 6.21 4.06 -16.32
CA PHE A 153 5.12 3.75 -17.26
C PHE A 153 3.78 3.59 -16.53
N TYR A 154 3.76 2.81 -15.45
CA TYR A 154 2.56 2.64 -14.62
C TYR A 154 2.06 3.98 -14.05
N SER A 155 2.99 4.75 -13.47
CA SER A 155 2.65 6.00 -12.79
C SER A 155 2.18 7.05 -13.79
N LEU A 156 2.76 7.08 -14.98
CA LEU A 156 2.36 7.94 -16.08
C LEU A 156 0.99 7.55 -16.63
N TYR A 157 0.73 6.26 -16.84
CA TYR A 157 -0.58 5.75 -17.25
C TYR A 157 -1.68 6.16 -16.26
N THR A 158 -1.39 6.00 -14.97
CA THR A 158 -2.29 6.38 -13.88
C THR A 158 -2.52 7.90 -13.84
N ALA A 159 -1.45 8.70 -13.88
CA ALA A 159 -1.55 10.15 -13.88
C ALA A 159 -2.31 10.66 -15.11
N ASN A 160 -2.07 10.09 -16.29
CA ASN A 160 -2.77 10.44 -17.53
C ASN A 160 -4.29 10.22 -17.38
N LYS A 161 -4.72 9.10 -16.79
CA LYS A 161 -6.15 8.84 -16.51
C LYS A 161 -6.79 9.95 -15.67
N TYR A 162 -6.13 10.40 -14.60
CA TYR A 162 -6.64 11.48 -13.74
C TYR A 162 -6.68 12.83 -14.46
N VAL A 163 -5.76 13.06 -15.39
CA VAL A 163 -5.64 14.30 -16.16
C VAL A 163 -6.68 14.38 -17.26
N VAL A 164 -6.91 13.27 -17.98
CA VAL A 164 -8.00 13.13 -18.95
C VAL A 164 -9.35 13.34 -18.26
N ASN A 165 -9.52 12.79 -17.06
CA ASN A 165 -10.74 12.97 -16.26
C ASN A 165 -10.80 14.34 -15.53
N ARG A 166 -9.82 15.23 -15.75
CA ARG A 166 -9.67 16.53 -15.09
C ARG A 166 -9.93 16.49 -13.57
N SER A 167 -9.53 15.38 -12.95
CA SER A 167 -9.62 15.13 -11.51
C SER A 167 -8.22 15.08 -10.88
N PHE A 168 -7.23 15.65 -11.57
CA PHE A 168 -5.85 15.68 -11.10
C PHE A 168 -5.71 16.69 -9.96
N ASP A 169 -5.43 16.19 -8.76
CA ASP A 169 -5.14 17.01 -7.60
C ASP A 169 -3.61 17.08 -7.36
N PRO A 170 -3.01 18.28 -7.39
CA PRO A 170 -1.57 18.46 -7.16
C PRO A 170 -1.10 18.02 -5.77
N THR A 171 -2.00 17.87 -4.79
CA THR A 171 -1.66 17.35 -3.46
C THR A 171 -1.09 15.92 -3.54
N TYR A 172 -1.51 15.16 -4.55
CA TYR A 172 -1.09 13.76 -4.70
C TYR A 172 0.24 13.57 -5.43
N ILE A 173 0.92 14.66 -5.84
CA ILE A 173 2.20 14.58 -6.56
C ILE A 173 3.22 13.71 -5.81
N THR A 174 3.33 13.90 -4.49
CA THR A 174 4.24 13.13 -3.64
C THR A 174 3.92 11.63 -3.65
N PHE A 175 2.63 11.26 -3.73
CA PHE A 175 2.23 9.86 -3.78
C PHE A 175 2.67 9.18 -5.08
N TYR A 176 2.65 9.90 -6.23
CA TYR A 176 3.17 9.35 -7.48
C TYR A 176 4.67 9.06 -7.41
N TYR A 177 5.46 9.97 -6.81
CA TYR A 177 6.90 9.75 -6.64
C TYR A 177 7.21 8.61 -5.66
N ASN A 178 6.51 8.54 -4.54
CA ASN A 178 6.67 7.44 -3.59
C ASN A 178 6.38 6.09 -4.26
N ARG A 179 5.34 6.03 -5.08
CA ARG A 179 5.00 4.82 -5.84
C ARG A 179 6.08 4.43 -6.84
N ILE A 180 6.67 5.40 -7.54
CA ILE A 180 7.78 5.15 -8.47
C ILE A 180 8.96 4.52 -7.73
N ILE A 181 9.35 5.07 -6.56
CA ILE A 181 10.46 4.55 -5.77
C ILE A 181 10.19 3.10 -5.33
N ILE A 182 8.99 2.83 -4.81
CA ILE A 182 8.59 1.48 -4.40
C ILE A 182 8.61 0.52 -5.59
N GLY A 183 8.11 0.95 -6.76
CA GLY A 183 8.17 0.17 -8.00
C GLY A 183 9.60 -0.18 -8.39
N ILE A 184 10.50 0.81 -8.41
CA ILE A 184 11.92 0.59 -8.75
C ILE A 184 12.54 -0.49 -7.84
N ILE A 185 12.35 -0.35 -6.53
CA ILE A 185 12.88 -1.28 -5.53
C ILE A 185 12.26 -2.67 -5.73
N ALA A 186 10.94 -2.75 -5.89
CA ALA A 186 10.22 -4.00 -6.10
C ALA A 186 10.70 -4.76 -7.34
N GLY A 187 10.89 -4.07 -8.47
CA GLY A 187 11.41 -4.69 -9.69
C GLY A 187 12.83 -5.22 -9.55
N ILE A 188 13.71 -4.47 -8.87
CA ILE A 188 15.09 -4.93 -8.61
C ILE A 188 15.10 -6.16 -7.70
N ILE A 189 14.34 -6.12 -6.60
CA ILE A 189 14.23 -7.26 -5.68
C ILE A 189 13.71 -8.50 -6.42
N LEU A 190 12.63 -8.34 -7.19
CA LEU A 190 12.00 -9.46 -7.90
C LEU A 190 12.97 -10.08 -8.92
N SER A 191 13.70 -9.26 -9.67
CA SER A 191 14.66 -9.73 -10.66
C SER A 191 15.88 -10.43 -10.05
N ASN A 192 16.25 -10.11 -8.81
CA ASN A 192 17.36 -10.80 -8.13
C ASN A 192 16.90 -12.06 -7.38
N LEU A 193 15.64 -12.09 -6.93
CA LEU A 193 15.08 -13.22 -6.18
C LEU A 193 14.57 -14.34 -7.09
N ILE A 194 13.99 -13.98 -8.24
CA ILE A 194 13.53 -14.95 -9.25
C ILE A 194 14.68 -15.16 -10.23
N VAL A 195 15.50 -16.17 -9.99
CA VAL A 195 16.43 -16.69 -11.01
C VAL A 195 15.60 -17.52 -11.99
N PRO A 196 15.43 -17.11 -13.26
CA PRO A 196 14.71 -17.93 -14.22
C PRO A 196 15.47 -19.24 -14.40
N PRO A 197 14.80 -20.41 -14.37
CA PRO A 197 15.46 -21.67 -14.65
C PRO A 197 16.02 -21.61 -16.07
N GLN A 198 17.33 -21.91 -16.21
CA GLN A 198 17.99 -22.03 -17.51
C GLN A 198 17.45 -23.28 -18.20
N THR A 199 16.27 -23.16 -18.79
CA THR A 199 15.66 -24.24 -19.57
C THR A 199 16.20 -24.14 -20.99
N ASN A 200 16.80 -25.23 -21.48
CA ASN A 200 17.37 -25.33 -22.84
C ASN A 200 16.29 -25.31 -23.96
N GLY A 201 15.11 -24.72 -23.71
CA GLY A 201 13.93 -24.81 -24.55
C GLY A 201 13.09 -23.53 -24.54
N SER A 202 13.39 -22.62 -25.47
CA SER A 202 12.47 -21.68 -26.14
C SER A 202 11.76 -20.56 -25.37
N LEU A 203 11.84 -20.44 -24.04
CA LEU A 203 11.37 -19.23 -23.35
C LEU A 203 12.32 -18.81 -22.22
N ASN A 204 13.47 -18.25 -22.60
CA ASN A 204 14.33 -17.54 -21.66
C ASN A 204 13.63 -16.24 -21.27
N ILE A 205 12.79 -16.31 -20.23
CA ILE A 205 12.24 -15.11 -19.61
C ILE A 205 13.43 -14.29 -19.11
N ASN A 206 13.72 -13.21 -19.82
CA ASN A 206 14.83 -12.34 -19.48
C ASN A 206 14.55 -11.70 -18.11
N THR A 207 15.52 -11.78 -17.21
CA THR A 207 15.52 -11.16 -15.88
C THR A 207 15.12 -9.67 -15.93
N SER A 208 15.44 -8.98 -17.02
CA SER A 208 15.01 -7.60 -17.25
C SER A 208 13.50 -7.45 -17.43
N ILE A 209 12.80 -8.41 -18.06
CA ILE A 209 11.34 -8.39 -18.21
C ILE A 209 10.69 -8.58 -16.83
N ILE A 210 11.23 -9.47 -16.00
CA ILE A 210 10.79 -9.65 -14.61
C ILE A 210 10.97 -8.36 -13.82
N SER A 211 12.11 -7.69 -14.00
CA SER A 211 12.37 -6.39 -13.39
C SER A 211 11.37 -5.32 -13.81
N MET A 212 11.04 -5.26 -15.11
CA MET A 212 10.04 -4.34 -15.67
C MET A 212 8.64 -4.59 -15.08
N LEU A 213 8.24 -5.87 -15.02
CA LEU A 213 6.96 -6.29 -14.45
C LEU A 213 6.86 -5.94 -12.96
N GLY A 214 7.94 -6.15 -12.21
CA GLY A 214 8.00 -5.77 -10.81
C GLY A 214 7.95 -4.25 -10.60
N GLY A 215 8.58 -3.48 -11.49
CA GLY A 215 8.47 -2.04 -11.55
C GLY A 215 7.05 -1.55 -11.82
N PHE A 216 6.36 -2.18 -12.77
CA PHE A 216 4.99 -1.84 -13.15
C PHE A 216 3.97 -2.23 -12.08
N SER A 217 4.18 -3.34 -11.37
CA SER A 217 3.21 -3.92 -10.43
C SER A 217 3.74 -3.97 -8.99
N SER A 218 4.15 -2.82 -8.47
CA SER A 218 4.67 -2.69 -7.09
C SER A 218 3.77 -3.36 -6.04
N ASP A 219 2.45 -3.24 -6.19
CA ASP A 219 1.47 -3.77 -5.25
C ASP A 219 1.37 -5.30 -5.29
N ALA A 220 1.54 -5.90 -6.48
CA ALA A 220 1.57 -7.36 -6.61
C ALA A 220 2.87 -7.94 -6.04
N VAL A 221 4.00 -7.27 -6.29
CA VAL A 221 5.29 -7.69 -5.73
C VAL A 221 5.28 -7.63 -4.21
N LEU A 222 4.73 -6.56 -3.62
CA LEU A 222 4.60 -6.44 -2.17
C LEU A 222 3.77 -7.59 -1.57
N LYS A 223 2.69 -8.01 -2.26
CA LYS A 223 1.89 -9.18 -1.84
C LYS A 223 2.68 -10.48 -1.92
N ILE A 224 3.49 -10.68 -2.97
CA ILE A 224 4.36 -11.85 -3.10
C ILE A 224 5.38 -11.87 -1.96
N LEU A 225 6.04 -10.75 -1.69
CA LEU A 225 7.03 -10.63 -0.63
C LEU A 225 6.41 -10.91 0.74
N ASN A 226 5.25 -10.31 1.03
CA ASN A 226 4.52 -10.57 2.27
C ASN A 226 4.15 -12.04 2.40
N ARG A 227 3.74 -12.70 1.31
CA ARG A 227 3.45 -14.13 1.32
C ARG A 227 4.69 -14.99 1.58
N LEU A 228 5.83 -14.64 0.99
CA LEU A 228 7.12 -15.31 1.28
C LEU A 228 7.51 -15.14 2.75
N VAL A 229 7.39 -13.94 3.28
CA VAL A 229 7.64 -13.66 4.71
C VAL A 229 6.69 -14.49 5.58
N SER A 230 5.38 -14.52 5.27
CA SER A 230 4.43 -15.35 6.01
C SER A 230 4.79 -16.84 5.97
N MET A 231 5.20 -17.37 4.81
CA MET A 231 5.62 -18.78 4.71
C MET A 231 6.89 -19.05 5.52
N LEU A 232 7.85 -18.14 5.54
CA LEU A 232 9.04 -18.26 6.39
C LEU A 232 8.69 -18.24 7.87
N ILE A 233 7.79 -17.32 8.28
CA ILE A 233 7.28 -17.28 9.65
C ILE A 233 6.61 -18.60 10.00
N THR A 234 5.72 -19.12 9.14
CA THR A 234 5.05 -20.40 9.37
C THR A 234 6.01 -21.59 9.41
N LEU A 235 7.06 -21.60 8.59
CA LEU A 235 8.07 -22.66 8.62
C LEU A 235 8.85 -22.64 9.95
N VAL A 236 9.24 -21.45 10.40
CA VAL A 236 9.98 -21.26 11.66
C VAL A 236 9.10 -21.55 12.88
N GLU A 237 7.83 -21.10 12.86
CA GLU A 237 6.87 -21.37 13.93
C GLU A 237 6.41 -22.84 13.95
N GLY A 238 6.28 -23.45 12.78
CA GLY A 238 5.91 -24.87 12.61
C GLY A 238 6.94 -25.80 13.24
N ASP A 239 8.22 -25.55 12.99
CA ASP A 239 9.33 -26.33 13.58
C ASP A 239 9.32 -26.24 15.12
N ALA A 240 9.13 -25.03 15.67
CA ALA A 240 9.05 -24.84 17.12
C ALA A 240 7.84 -25.57 17.75
N LYS A 241 6.68 -25.51 17.10
CA LYS A 241 5.45 -26.15 17.61
C LYS A 241 5.51 -27.67 17.51
N GLU A 242 6.03 -28.21 16.40
CA GLU A 242 6.19 -29.65 16.20
C GLU A 242 7.19 -30.24 17.20
N ILE A 243 8.29 -29.55 17.50
CA ILE A 243 9.26 -29.95 18.53
C ILE A 243 8.63 -29.96 19.94
N ILE A 244 7.76 -29.00 20.24
CA ILE A 244 7.06 -28.95 21.54
C ILE A 244 6.05 -30.10 21.65
N GLU A 245 5.25 -30.34 20.62
CA GLU A 245 4.25 -31.41 20.60
C GLU A 245 4.91 -32.81 20.67
N THR A 246 6.00 -33.03 19.94
CA THR A 246 6.78 -34.28 20.03
C THR A 246 7.44 -34.45 21.40
N ARG A 247 8.02 -33.39 21.99
CA ARG A 247 8.57 -33.44 23.35
C ARG A 247 7.49 -33.73 24.41
N GLU A 248 6.31 -33.14 24.29
CA GLU A 248 5.20 -33.42 25.22
C GLU A 248 4.71 -34.86 25.09
N ALA A 249 4.62 -35.39 23.86
CA ALA A 249 4.28 -36.78 23.63
C ALA A 249 5.34 -37.73 24.23
N GLU A 250 6.63 -37.45 24.02
CA GLU A 250 7.72 -38.22 24.63
C GLU A 250 7.76 -38.15 26.16
N ILE A 251 7.44 -36.98 26.73
CA ILE A 251 7.39 -36.82 28.20
C ILE A 251 6.21 -37.63 28.76
N LYS A 252 5.05 -37.63 28.09
CA LYS A 252 3.88 -38.44 28.49
C LYS A 252 4.17 -39.93 28.41
N THR A 253 4.78 -40.42 27.33
CA THR A 253 5.14 -41.84 27.20
C THR A 253 6.17 -42.25 28.26
N LYS A 254 7.23 -41.45 28.46
CA LYS A 254 8.22 -41.69 29.53
C LYS A 254 7.59 -41.66 30.93
N TYR A 255 6.60 -40.81 31.16
CA TYR A 255 5.88 -40.75 32.44
C TYR A 255 5.04 -42.02 32.69
N LEU A 256 4.32 -42.49 31.66
CA LEU A 256 3.54 -43.73 31.73
C LEU A 256 4.43 -44.96 31.95
N GLU A 257 5.53 -45.08 31.21
CA GLU A 257 6.51 -46.15 31.41
C GLU A 257 7.11 -46.14 32.82
N LYS A 258 7.38 -44.95 33.38
CA LYS A 258 7.94 -44.81 34.72
C LYS A 258 6.91 -45.19 35.79
N GLN A 259 5.63 -44.86 35.60
CA GLN A 259 4.55 -45.34 36.48
C GLN A 259 4.42 -46.86 36.44
N ALA A 260 4.39 -47.47 35.25
CA ALA A 260 4.29 -48.92 35.12
C ALA A 260 5.48 -49.61 35.82
N LYS A 261 6.70 -49.13 35.61
CA LYS A 261 7.89 -49.64 36.30
C LYS A 261 7.82 -49.49 37.82
N MET A 262 7.38 -48.34 38.33
CA MET A 262 7.22 -48.15 39.79
C MET A 262 6.16 -49.08 40.36
N LYS A 263 5.03 -49.28 39.67
CA LYS A 263 3.97 -50.21 40.10
C LYS A 263 4.48 -51.65 40.16
N ILE A 264 5.15 -52.13 39.10
CA ILE A 264 5.75 -53.46 39.06
C ILE A 264 6.80 -53.63 40.17
N GLU A 265 7.64 -52.62 40.41
CA GLU A 265 8.63 -52.64 41.48
C GLU A 265 7.95 -52.71 42.87
N THR A 266 6.91 -51.92 43.10
CA THR A 266 6.15 -51.97 44.36
C THR A 266 5.45 -53.31 44.56
N ALA A 267 4.83 -53.87 43.52
CA ALA A 267 4.21 -55.19 43.59
C ALA A 267 5.24 -56.28 43.90
N SER A 268 6.42 -56.22 43.28
CA SER A 268 7.52 -57.16 43.53
C SER A 268 8.02 -57.07 44.98
N ARG A 269 8.15 -55.85 45.53
CA ARG A 269 8.52 -55.64 46.95
C ARG A 269 7.44 -56.15 47.92
N LEU A 270 6.16 -55.95 47.60
CA LEU A 270 5.05 -56.46 48.40
C LEU A 270 4.99 -57.99 48.39
N LEU A 271 5.24 -58.62 47.24
CA LEU A 271 5.34 -60.09 47.13
C LEU A 271 6.52 -60.63 47.95
N ALA A 272 7.67 -59.96 47.92
CA ALA A 272 8.82 -60.34 48.74
C ALA A 272 8.52 -60.21 50.25
N MET A 273 7.84 -59.14 50.68
CA MET A 273 7.39 -58.97 52.07
C MET A 273 6.35 -60.02 52.48
N LEU A 274 5.40 -60.35 51.60
CA LEU A 274 4.41 -61.41 51.87
C LEU A 274 5.08 -62.77 52.07
N ASN A 275 6.07 -63.09 51.24
CA ASN A 275 6.83 -64.33 51.35
C ASN A 275 7.62 -64.41 52.68
N ASP A 276 8.12 -63.28 53.18
CA ASP A 276 8.81 -63.18 54.48
C ASP A 276 7.83 -63.31 55.67
N ILE A 277 6.62 -62.74 55.54
CA ILE A 277 5.54 -62.77 56.56
C ILE A 277 4.85 -64.13 56.63
N GLN A 278 4.89 -64.96 55.58
CA GLN A 278 4.34 -66.32 55.55
C GLN A 278 4.87 -67.22 56.68
N SER A 279 5.99 -66.84 57.31
CA SER A 279 6.54 -67.54 58.47
C SER A 279 5.81 -67.28 59.81
N LYS A 280 4.88 -66.30 59.90
CA LYS A 280 4.33 -65.86 61.21
C LYS A 280 2.85 -65.41 61.28
N THR A 281 1.96 -65.62 60.28
CA THR A 281 0.57 -65.12 60.39
C THR A 281 -0.48 -65.98 59.66
N ASP A 282 -1.71 -65.95 60.19
CA ASP A 282 -2.93 -66.70 59.85
C ASP A 282 -3.37 -66.62 58.37
N ASP A 283 -3.79 -67.75 57.81
CA ASP A 283 -4.00 -68.02 56.38
C ASP A 283 -5.05 -67.08 55.73
N GLU A 284 -6.00 -66.55 56.50
CA GLU A 284 -7.07 -65.69 55.98
C GLU A 284 -6.57 -64.28 55.59
N SER A 285 -5.58 -63.75 56.32
CA SER A 285 -5.02 -62.41 56.05
C SER A 285 -4.09 -62.43 54.84
N PHE A 286 -3.40 -63.55 54.62
CA PHE A 286 -2.52 -63.77 53.47
C PHE A 286 -3.29 -63.77 52.13
N LEU A 287 -4.45 -64.43 52.10
CA LEU A 287 -5.31 -64.47 50.91
C LEU A 287 -5.89 -63.11 50.54
N ARG A 288 -6.19 -62.25 51.53
CA ARG A 288 -6.70 -60.90 51.30
C ARG A 288 -5.63 -59.95 50.75
N ILE A 289 -4.38 -60.06 51.19
CA ILE A 289 -3.32 -59.20 50.66
C ILE A 289 -2.90 -59.67 49.26
N LYS A 290 -2.87 -60.99 49.02
CA LYS A 290 -2.61 -61.54 47.68
C LYS A 290 -3.67 -61.07 46.67
N SER A 291 -4.94 -61.04 47.03
CA SER A 291 -6.00 -60.56 46.12
C SER A 291 -5.92 -59.05 45.84
N VAL A 292 -5.42 -58.24 46.78
CA VAL A 292 -5.16 -56.81 46.54
C VAL A 292 -3.98 -56.59 45.60
N VAL A 293 -2.92 -57.40 45.72
CA VAL A 293 -1.77 -57.37 44.79
C VAL A 293 -2.19 -57.82 43.39
N ASP A 294 -2.95 -58.91 43.29
CA ASP A 294 -3.47 -59.41 42.01
C ASP A 294 -4.45 -58.40 41.37
N LYS A 295 -5.19 -57.62 42.17
CA LYS A 295 -6.07 -56.56 41.67
C LYS A 295 -5.28 -55.34 41.15
N ILE A 296 -4.19 -54.96 41.82
CA ILE A 296 -3.28 -53.89 41.36
C ILE A 296 -2.55 -54.28 40.07
N LEU A 297 -2.24 -55.57 39.89
CA LEU A 297 -1.65 -56.11 38.66
C LEU A 297 -2.69 -56.36 37.55
N GLY A 298 -3.93 -56.70 37.91
CA GLY A 298 -5.01 -56.97 36.96
C GLY A 298 -5.63 -55.73 36.31
N GLU A 299 -5.57 -54.56 36.96
CA GLU A 299 -6.01 -53.28 36.37
C GLU A 299 -5.19 -52.84 35.14
N GLU A 300 -4.02 -53.44 34.88
CA GLU A 300 -3.25 -53.18 33.64
C GLU A 300 -3.88 -53.81 32.37
N ALA A 301 -4.81 -54.76 32.50
CA ALA A 301 -5.41 -55.43 31.34
C ALA A 301 -6.60 -54.67 30.71
N GLU A 302 -7.11 -53.62 31.35
CA GLU A 302 -8.36 -52.93 30.94
C GLU A 302 -8.16 -51.48 30.46
N GLN A 303 -6.92 -50.98 30.39
CA GLN A 303 -6.59 -49.62 29.93
C GLN A 303 -5.56 -49.54 28.79
N ILE A 304 -5.37 -50.63 28.02
CA ILE A 304 -4.67 -50.60 26.72
C ILE A 304 -5.71 -50.62 25.59
#